data_AF-A0A124ZXJ2-F1
#
_entry.id   AF-A0A124ZXJ2-F1
#
_cell.length_a   1.000
_cell.length_b   1.000
_cell.length_c   1.000
_cell.angle_alpha   90.00
_cell.angle_beta   90.00
_cell.angle_gamma   90.00
#
_symmetry.space_group_name_H-M   'P 1'
#
loop_
_entity.id
_entity.type
_entity.pdbx_description
1 polymer ?
#
loop_
_entity_poly.entity_id
_entity_poly.type
_entity_poly.pdbx_seq_one_letter_code
_entity_poly.pdbx_strand_id
1 'polypeptide(L)' 'MDELNCVHLGPNGCTVYEERPLICRLFGTTPTLPCPNGRRPVELIHPSAEKLVHEYIASTRQVLV' A
#
# COMPACT_ATOMS: atom_id res chain seq x y z
N MET A 1 -9.57 -17.29 -2.81
CA MET A 1 -8.96 -15.95 -2.81
C MET A 1 -9.74 -15.14 -1.81
N ASP A 2 -9.09 -14.67 -0.76
CA ASP A 2 -9.70 -13.71 0.18
C ASP A 2 -10.09 -12.45 -0.59
N GLU A 3 -11.30 -11.97 -0.34
CA GLU A 3 -11.84 -10.79 -0.99
C GLU A 3 -11.12 -9.54 -0.45
N LEU A 4 -10.46 -8.79 -1.34
CA LEU A 4 -9.75 -7.56 -0.97
C LEU A 4 -10.77 -6.44 -0.71
N ASN A 5 -11.12 -6.21 0.55
CA ASN A 5 -12.14 -5.25 0.97
C ASN A 5 -11.56 -3.91 1.47
N CYS A 6 -10.74 -3.24 0.65
CA CYS A 6 -10.11 -1.97 1.01
C CYS A 6 -10.81 -0.78 0.32
N VAL A 7 -11.12 0.29 1.07
CA VAL A 7 -11.75 1.53 0.54
C VAL A 7 -10.92 2.24 -0.53
N HIS A 8 -9.61 1.98 -0.57
CA HIS A 8 -8.69 2.52 -1.56
C HIS A 8 -8.54 1.64 -2.80
N LEU A 9 -9.18 0.47 -2.82
CA LEU A 9 -9.14 -0.43 -3.96
C LEU A 9 -10.07 0.09 -5.05
N GLY A 10 -9.55 0.25 -6.26
CA GLY A 10 -10.38 0.61 -7.41
C GLY A 10 -11.40 -0.48 -7.75
N PRO A 11 -12.43 -0.16 -8.56
CA PRO A 11 -13.49 -1.11 -8.93
C PRO A 11 -12.96 -2.35 -9.68
N ASN A 12 -11.77 -2.24 -10.29
CA ASN A 12 -11.11 -3.32 -11.02
C ASN A 12 -9.99 -3.99 -10.19
N GLY A 13 -9.95 -3.78 -8.88
CA GLY A 13 -8.88 -4.28 -8.02
C GLY A 13 -7.60 -3.43 -8.09
N CYS A 14 -6.47 -4.02 -7.71
CA CYS A 14 -5.18 -3.34 -7.64
C CYS A 14 -4.62 -3.04 -9.04
N THR A 15 -4.52 -1.76 -9.40
CA THR A 15 -3.96 -1.32 -10.70
C THR A 15 -2.94 -0.18 -10.51
N VAL A 16 -2.42 0.35 -11.62
CA VAL A 16 -1.56 1.54 -11.63
C VAL A 16 -2.41 2.80 -11.72
N TYR A 17 -2.92 3.24 -10.57
CA TYR A 17 -3.61 4.52 -10.45
C TYR A 17 -2.63 5.69 -10.63
N GLU A 18 -3.11 6.79 -11.21
CA GLU A 18 -2.36 8.05 -11.28
C GLU A 18 -2.09 8.60 -9.87
N GLU A 19 -3.13 8.67 -9.05
CA GLU A 19 -3.04 9.07 -7.65
C GLU A 19 -3.12 7.85 -6.74
N ARG A 20 -1.97 7.20 -6.54
CA ARG A 20 -1.89 6.04 -5.66
C ARG A 20 -1.89 6.50 -4.18
N PRO A 21 -2.78 5.97 -3.31
CA PRO A 21 -2.74 6.26 -1.89
C PRO A 21 -1.39 5.88 -1.25
N LEU A 22 -0.98 6.63 -0.23
CA LEU A 22 0.34 6.43 0.40
C LEU A 22 0.52 5.01 0.93
N ILE A 23 -0.50 4.44 1.57
CA ILE A 23 -0.46 3.06 2.06
C ILE A 23 -0.27 2.03 0.94
N CYS A 24 -0.85 2.26 -0.24
CA CYS A 24 -0.72 1.39 -1.41
C CYS A 24 0.70 1.39 -2.00
N ARG A 25 1.59 2.28 -1.56
CA ARG A 25 3.02 2.27 -1.95
C ARG A 25 3.85 1.26 -1.15
N LEU A 26 3.36 0.80 0.01
CA LEU A 26 4.01 -0.23 0.82
C LEU A 26 3.68 -1.66 0.35
N PHE A 27 2.49 -1.86 -0.23
CA PHE A 27 2.07 -3.17 -0.73
C PHE A 27 3.00 -3.68 -1.84
N GLY A 28 3.58 -4.86 -1.62
CA GLY A 28 4.53 -5.50 -2.51
C GLY A 28 5.95 -4.95 -2.44
N THR A 29 6.19 -3.89 -1.66
CA THR A 29 7.52 -3.27 -1.50
C THR A 29 8.09 -3.50 -0.10
N THR A 30 7.29 -4.00 0.86
CA THR A 30 7.73 -4.40 2.20
C THR A 30 7.46 -5.89 2.45
N PRO A 31 8.19 -6.53 3.39
CA PRO A 31 7.91 -7.90 3.81
C PRO A 31 6.58 -8.06 4.58
N THR A 32 6.15 -7.01 5.26
CA THR A 32 4.96 -6.98 6.13
C THR A 32 3.66 -6.83 5.34
N LEU A 33 3.73 -6.22 4.15
CA LEU A 33 2.60 -5.99 3.25
C LEU A 33 2.90 -6.62 1.89
N PRO A 34 2.95 -7.96 1.77
CA PRO A 34 3.25 -8.62 0.51
C PRO A 34 2.15 -8.37 -0.53
N CYS A 35 2.51 -8.34 -1.81
CA CYS A 35 1.52 -8.28 -2.88
C CYS A 35 0.77 -9.61 -2.98
N PRO A 36 -0.57 -9.63 -3.02
CA PRO A 36 -1.34 -10.86 -3.18
C PRO A 36 -1.08 -11.58 -4.51
N ASN A 37 -0.62 -10.83 -5.52
CA ASN A 37 -0.23 -11.36 -6.84
C ASN A 37 1.27 -11.74 -6.91
N GLY A 38 1.99 -11.74 -5.79
CA GLY A 38 3.42 -12.09 -5.72
C GLY A 38 4.36 -11.09 -6.42
N ARG A 39 3.88 -9.88 -6.76
CA ARG A 39 4.68 -8.84 -7.41
C ARG A 39 5.52 -8.09 -6.38
N ARG A 40 6.80 -7.86 -6.68
CA ARG A 40 7.71 -7.04 -5.88
C ARG A 40 8.89 -6.53 -6.74
N PRO A 41 9.49 -5.37 -6.39
CA PRO A 41 10.75 -4.93 -6.99
C PRO A 41 11.91 -5.86 -6.57
N VAL A 42 13.05 -5.72 -7.27
CA VAL A 42 14.29 -6.44 -6.94
C VAL A 42 14.84 -5.94 -5.60
N GLU A 43 14.85 -4.63 -5.40
CA GLU A 43 15.22 -3.98 -4.15
C GLU A 43 13.94 -3.50 -3.44
N LEU A 44 13.77 -3.91 -2.19
CA LEU A 44 12.65 -3.50 -1.36
C LEU A 44 12.84 -2.06 -0.87
N ILE A 45 11.74 -1.44 -0.45
CA ILE A 45 11.82 -0.10 0.14
C ILE A 45 12.66 -0.14 1.43
N HIS A 46 13.40 0.93 1.70
CA HIS A 46 14.16 1.02 2.94
C HIS A 46 13.23 1.00 4.16
N PRO A 47 13.56 0.24 5.24
CA PRO A 47 12.69 0.10 6.42
C PRO A 47 12.31 1.43 7.08
N SER A 48 13.18 2.45 7.01
CA SER A 48 12.84 3.78 7.54
C SER A 48 11.72 4.46 6.78
N ALA A 49 11.59 4.24 5.46
CA ALA A 49 10.51 4.82 4.67
C ALA A 49 9.16 4.16 4.99
N GLU A 50 9.14 2.84 5.21
CA GLU A 50 7.96 2.13 5.74
C GLU A 50 7.53 2.73 7.08
N LYS A 51 8.48 2.91 8.02
CA LYS A 51 8.22 3.54 9.33
C LYS A 51 7.61 4.95 9.19
N LEU A 52 8.20 5.79 8.34
CA LEU A 52 7.72 7.16 8.11
C LEU A 52 6.31 7.19 7.54
N VAL A 53 5.99 6.28 6.61
CA VAL A 53 4.62 6.17 6.08
C VAL A 53 3.63 5.80 7.18
N HIS A 54 3.96 4.82 8.02
CA HIS A 54 3.11 4.44 9.16
C HIS A 54 2.93 5.59 10.16
N GLU A 55 3.99 6.30 10.52
CA GLU A 55 3.94 7.46 11.41
C GLU A 55 3.09 8.59 10.82
N TYR A 56 3.22 8.86 9.52
CA TYR A 56 2.44 9.87 8.83
C TYR A 56 0.93 9.53 8.82
N ILE A 57 0.58 8.28 8.50
CA ILE A 57 -0.81 7.81 8.50
C ILE A 57 -1.39 7.88 9.92
N ALA A 58 -0.62 7.49 10.95
CA ALA A 58 -1.07 7.52 12.34
C ALA A 58 -1.25 8.94 12.89
N SER A 59 -0.45 9.90 12.42
CA SER A 59 -0.49 11.30 12.87
C SER A 59 -1.47 12.19 12.10
N THR A 60 -1.97 11.72 10.95
CA THR A 60 -2.83 12.51 10.06
C THR A 60 -4.23 11.93 9.99
N ARG A 61 -5.26 12.74 10.26
CA ARG A 61 -6.66 12.35 10.08
C ARG A 61 -6.94 12.07 8.60
N GLN A 62 -7.07 10.80 8.24
CA GLN A 62 -7.46 10.37 6.89
C GLN A 62 -8.97 10.58 6.70
N VAL A 63 -9.36 11.17 5.57
CA VAL A 63 -10.77 11.15 5.12
C VAL A 63 -10.91 9.92 4.22
N LEU A 64 -11.76 8.98 4.62
CA LEU A 64 -12.04 7.80 3.81
C LEU A 64 -12.82 8.24 2.56
N VAL A 65 -12.42 7.71 1.40
CA VAL A 65 -13.08 7.91 0.10
C VAL A 65 -14.09 6.81 -0.18
#